data_AF-A0A9J7J2A2-F1
#
_entry.id   AF-A0A9J7J2A2-F1
#
_cell.length_a   1.000
_cell.length_b   1.000
_cell.length_c   1.000
_cell.angle_alpha   90.00
_cell.angle_beta   90.00
_cell.angle_gamma   90.00
#
_symmetry.space_group_name_H-M   'P 1'
#
loop_
_entity.id
_entity.type
_entity.pdbx_description
1 polymer ?
#
loop_
_entity_poly.entity_id
_entity_poly.type
_entity_poly.pdbx_seq_one_letter_code
_entity_poly.pdbx_strand_id
1 'polypeptide(L)'
;MDYKTAIRLIQIYGSYWELWDRTCKEFHDKKLREELWNEIAKNFDIPKVILKSKLKSLASTYRREKCRENVSLSKSGDQRVPYKSKWFAYEAFQFLNDDVKLRRESIPSGTPLT
;
A
#
# COMPACT_ATOMS: atom_id res chain seq x y z
N MET A 1 5.43 17.72 1.49
CA MET A 1 4.82 16.66 2.34
C MET A 1 5.92 16.05 3.18
N ASP A 2 5.79 16.17 4.51
CA ASP A 2 6.70 15.60 5.51
C ASP A 2 6.51 14.07 5.66
N TYR A 3 7.35 13.44 6.50
CA TYR A 3 7.35 11.99 6.68
C TYR A 3 6.08 11.46 7.36
N LYS A 4 5.49 12.19 8.33
CA LYS A 4 4.27 11.75 9.03
C LYS A 4 3.09 11.78 8.08
N THR A 5 2.96 12.86 7.31
CA THR A 5 1.91 12.99 6.29
C THR A 5 2.07 11.94 5.19
N ALA A 6 3.30 11.61 4.79
CA ALA A 6 3.55 10.53 3.84
C ALA A 6 3.13 9.15 4.40
N ILE A 7 3.46 8.84 5.66
CA ILE A 7 3.01 7.60 6.32
C ILE A 7 1.49 7.56 6.39
N ARG A 8 0.85 8.67 6.78
CA ARG A 8 -0.61 8.75 6.86
C ARG A 8 -1.28 8.51 5.50
N LEU A 9 -0.71 9.05 4.42
CA LEU A 9 -1.19 8.81 3.05
C LEU A 9 -1.12 7.32 2.70
N ILE A 10 -0.03 6.65 3.05
CA ILE A 10 0.16 5.22 2.78
C ILE A 10 -0.84 4.38 3.59
N GLN A 11 -1.08 4.72 4.86
CA GLN A 11 -2.03 4.01 5.71
C GLN A 11 -3.47 4.11 5.19
N ILE A 12 -3.92 5.32 4.83
CA ILE A 12 -5.25 5.54 4.24
C ILE A 12 -5.36 4.82 2.89
N TYR A 13 -4.33 4.89 2.05
CA TYR A 13 -4.31 4.13 0.80
C TYR A 13 -4.39 2.62 1.06
N GLY A 14 -3.68 2.11 2.07
CA GLY A 14 -3.69 0.70 2.46
C GLY A 14 -5.03 0.20 2.96
N SER A 15 -5.86 1.06 3.59
CA SER A 15 -7.21 0.67 4.03
C SER A 15 -8.21 0.52 2.88
N TYR A 16 -7.95 1.11 1.72
CA TYR A 16 -8.80 0.97 0.52
C TYR A 16 -8.22 -0.06 -0.45
N TRP A 17 -8.56 -1.32 -0.22
CA TRP A 17 -8.14 -2.45 -1.05
C TRP A 17 -8.54 -2.28 -2.52
N GLU A 18 -9.65 -1.60 -2.80
CA GLU A 18 -10.13 -1.25 -4.14
C GLU A 18 -9.12 -0.39 -4.93
N LEU A 19 -8.19 0.28 -4.24
CA LEU A 19 -7.16 1.11 -4.86
C LEU A 19 -5.87 0.37 -5.23
N TRP A 20 -5.64 -0.84 -4.69
CA TRP A 20 -4.34 -1.51 -4.81
C TRP A 20 -4.39 -3.02 -4.96
N ASP A 21 -5.47 -3.68 -4.52
CA ASP A 21 -5.66 -5.12 -4.65
C ASP A 21 -6.22 -5.47 -6.02
N ARG A 22 -5.38 -6.05 -6.88
CA ARG A 22 -5.76 -6.45 -8.24
C ARG A 22 -6.68 -7.67 -8.30
N THR A 23 -6.88 -8.38 -7.19
CA THR A 23 -7.74 -9.58 -7.12
C THR A 23 -9.20 -9.27 -6.85
N CYS A 24 -9.48 -7.99 -6.61
CA CYS A 24 -10.75 -7.47 -6.19
C CYS A 24 -11.55 -6.94 -7.38
N LYS A 25 -12.87 -7.17 -7.40
CA LYS A 25 -13.69 -6.79 -8.55
C LYS A 25 -13.80 -5.26 -8.65
N GLU A 26 -13.90 -4.64 -7.50
CA GLU A 26 -13.94 -3.21 -7.22
C GLU A 26 -12.66 -2.50 -7.70
N PHE A 27 -11.53 -3.21 -7.74
CA PHE A 27 -10.30 -2.68 -8.35
C PHE A 27 -10.47 -2.40 -9.84
N HIS A 28 -11.44 -3.00 -10.53
CA HIS A 28 -11.72 -2.66 -11.93
C HIS A 28 -12.72 -1.51 -12.08
N ASP A 29 -13.47 -1.15 -11.03
CA ASP A 29 -14.40 -0.04 -11.03
C ASP A 29 -13.67 1.31 -11.06
N LYS A 30 -13.69 1.98 -12.21
CA LYS A 30 -13.03 3.28 -12.40
C LYS A 30 -13.69 4.38 -11.59
N LYS A 31 -15.02 4.35 -11.44
CA LYS A 31 -15.80 5.40 -10.77
C LYS A 31 -15.54 5.35 -9.27
N LEU A 32 -15.63 4.17 -8.68
CA LEU A 32 -15.33 3.96 -7.27
C LEU A 32 -13.92 4.41 -6.90
N ARG A 33 -12.91 3.99 -7.67
CA ARG A 33 -11.52 4.40 -7.40
C ARG A 33 -11.34 5.92 -7.50
N GLU A 34 -12.03 6.56 -8.45
CA GLU A 34 -11.97 8.01 -8.61
C GLU A 34 -12.60 8.73 -7.41
N GLU A 35 -13.74 8.26 -6.92
CA GLU A 35 -14.40 8.76 -5.72
C GLU A 35 -13.51 8.62 -4.48
N LEU A 36 -12.94 7.44 -4.25
CA LEU A 36 -12.00 7.19 -3.15
C LEU A 36 -10.78 8.13 -3.22
N TRP A 37 -10.20 8.33 -4.41
CA TRP A 37 -9.10 9.28 -4.57
C TRP A 37 -9.50 10.74 -4.32
N ASN A 38 -10.73 11.11 -4.65
CA ASN A 38 -11.25 12.44 -4.34
C ASN A 38 -11.48 12.61 -2.82
N GLU A 39 -11.95 11.58 -2.12
CA GLU A 39 -12.08 11.61 -0.65
C GLU A 39 -10.72 11.75 0.04
N ILE A 40 -9.72 10.98 -0.40
CA ILE A 40 -8.36 11.13 0.11
C ILE A 40 -7.85 12.56 -0.17
N ALA A 41 -8.05 13.08 -1.39
CA ALA A 41 -7.62 14.44 -1.74
C ALA A 41 -8.25 15.51 -0.83
N LYS A 42 -9.55 15.39 -0.53
CA LYS A 42 -10.26 16.27 0.42
C LYS A 42 -9.68 16.17 1.83
N ASN A 43 -9.42 14.95 2.32
CA ASN A 43 -8.87 14.73 3.67
C ASN A 43 -7.47 15.36 3.86
N PHE A 44 -6.68 15.44 2.81
CA PHE A 44 -5.34 16.05 2.86
C PHE A 44 -5.32 17.52 2.45
N ASP A 45 -6.42 18.06 1.92
CA ASP A 45 -6.48 19.35 1.22
C ASP A 45 -5.38 19.49 0.15
N ILE A 46 -5.12 18.40 -0.59
CA ILE A 46 -4.08 18.33 -1.63
C ILE A 46 -4.69 17.75 -2.91
N PRO A 47 -4.41 18.32 -4.09
CA PRO A 47 -4.90 17.77 -5.35
C PRO A 47 -4.54 16.29 -5.54
N LYS A 48 -5.52 15.48 -5.93
CA LYS A 48 -5.37 14.03 -6.14
C LYS A 48 -4.16 13.65 -7.00
N VAL A 49 -3.85 14.45 -8.01
CA VAL A 49 -2.73 14.22 -8.94
C VAL A 49 -1.39 14.26 -8.19
N ILE A 50 -1.24 15.17 -7.24
CA ILE A 50 -0.04 15.30 -6.41
C ILE A 50 0.08 14.12 -5.45
N LEU A 51 -1.04 13.72 -4.81
CA LEU A 51 -1.08 12.55 -3.92
C LEU A 51 -0.74 11.26 -4.68
N LYS A 52 -1.35 11.03 -5.85
CA LYS A 52 -1.07 9.87 -6.70
C LYS A 52 0.38 9.83 -7.15
N SER A 53 0.94 10.96 -7.57
CA SER A 53 2.35 11.07 -7.96
C SER A 53 3.29 10.77 -6.79
N LYS A 54 3.01 11.34 -5.62
CA LYS A 54 3.77 11.09 -4.40
C LYS A 54 3.72 9.62 -3.99
N LEU A 55 2.53 9.03 -3.96
CA LEU A 55 2.34 7.62 -3.62
C LEU A 55 3.07 6.71 -4.62
N LYS A 56 3.01 7.01 -5.93
CA LYS A 56 3.73 6.25 -6.97
C LYS A 56 5.24 6.27 -6.75
N SER A 57 5.80 7.43 -6.40
CA SER A 57 7.23 7.57 -6.09
C SER A 57 7.62 6.77 -4.84
N LEU A 58 6.82 6.86 -3.77
CA LEU A 58 7.02 6.10 -2.54
C LEU A 58 6.94 4.58 -2.78
N ALA A 59 5.88 4.10 -3.45
CA ALA A 59 5.72 2.68 -3.78
C ALA A 59 6.86 2.15 -4.67
N SER A 60 7.44 2.99 -5.53
CA SER A 60 8.62 2.60 -6.34
C SER A 60 9.87 2.41 -5.48
N THR A 61 10.03 3.23 -4.44
CA THR A 61 11.11 3.06 -3.46
C THR A 61 10.90 1.80 -2.65
N TYR A 62 9.67 1.55 -2.17
CA TYR A 62 9.32 0.31 -1.47
C TYR A 62 9.69 -0.94 -2.27
N ARG A 63 9.30 -1.02 -3.56
CA ARG A 63 9.64 -2.16 -4.42
C ARG A 63 11.15 -2.42 -4.52
N ARG A 64 11.95 -1.35 -4.57
CA ARG A 64 13.43 -1.46 -4.60
C ARG A 64 13.96 -1.98 -3.27
N GLU A 65 13.50 -1.42 -2.15
CA GLU A 65 13.89 -1.86 -0.81
C GLU A 65 13.53 -3.33 -0.58
N LYS A 66 12.32 -3.74 -0.99
CA LYS A 66 11.89 -5.13 -0.89
C LYS A 66 12.71 -6.06 -1.78
N CYS A 67 13.04 -5.63 -3.00
CA CYS A 67 13.94 -6.38 -3.87
C CYS A 67 15.31 -6.59 -3.22
N ARG A 68 15.89 -5.56 -2.57
CA ARG A 68 17.15 -5.69 -1.83
C ARG A 68 17.05 -6.69 -0.68
N GLU A 69 15.96 -6.64 0.10
CA GLU A 69 15.68 -7.60 1.17
C GLU A 69 15.60 -9.04 0.63
N ASN A 70 14.78 -9.28 -0.40
CA ASN A 70 14.62 -10.59 -1.02
C ASN A 70 15.93 -11.15 -1.60
N VAL A 71 16.73 -10.31 -2.27
CA VAL A 71 18.04 -10.70 -2.80
C VAL A 71 19.05 -11.01 -1.69
N SER A 72 18.98 -10.32 -0.56
CA SER A 72 19.85 -10.62 0.58
C SER A 72 19.49 -11.96 1.22
N LEU A 73 18.20 -12.26 1.34
CA LEU A 73 17.69 -13.52 1.88
C LEU A 73 18.11 -14.70 1.00
N SER A 74 17.98 -14.59 -0.33
CA SER A 74 18.34 -15.68 -1.25
C SER A 74 19.85 -15.96 -1.34
N LYS A 75 20.69 -14.99 -0.96
CA LYS A 75 22.16 -15.11 -0.95
C LYS A 75 22.74 -15.51 0.40
N SER A 76 21.91 -15.78 1.40
CA SER A 76 22.32 -16.05 2.80
C SER A 76 22.94 -17.44 3.03
N GLY A 77 23.63 -18.01 2.04
CA GLY A 77 24.43 -19.23 2.20
C GLY A 77 25.74 -19.03 2.98
N ASP A 78 26.03 -17.80 3.41
CA ASP A 78 27.27 -17.39 4.03
C ASP A 78 26.92 -16.40 5.14
N GLN A 79 26.96 -16.84 6.41
CA GLN A 79 26.96 -16.18 7.75
C GLN A 79 26.62 -14.67 7.91
N ARG A 80 25.96 -14.04 6.93
CA ARG A 80 25.68 -12.61 6.85
C ARG A 80 24.25 -12.39 7.32
N VAL A 81 24.09 -11.41 8.20
CA VAL A 81 22.78 -10.94 8.63
C VAL A 81 22.03 -10.43 7.40
N PRO A 82 20.81 -10.94 7.13
CA PRO A 82 20.03 -10.49 5.98
C PRO A 82 19.73 -8.99 6.08
N TYR A 83 19.68 -8.33 4.92
CA TYR A 83 19.39 -6.89 4.87
C TYR A 83 17.96 -6.64 5.30
N LYS A 84 17.77 -5.75 6.28
CA LYS A 84 16.45 -5.22 6.67
C LYS A 84 16.39 -3.74 6.32
N SER A 85 15.38 -3.33 5.55
CA SER A 85 15.23 -1.92 5.18
C SER A 85 15.00 -1.05 6.43
N LYS A 86 15.67 0.10 6.46
CA LYS A 86 15.51 1.17 7.47
C LYS A 86 14.70 2.35 6.94
N TRP A 87 14.09 2.21 5.77
CA TRP A 87 13.37 3.30 5.13
C TRP A 87 12.08 3.62 5.89
N PHE A 88 11.85 4.90 6.20
CA PHE A 88 10.80 5.36 7.12
C PHE A 88 9.37 4.89 6.77
N ALA A 89 9.11 4.62 5.50
CA ALA A 89 7.80 4.20 4.99
C ALA A 89 7.73 2.70 4.68
N TYR A 90 8.80 1.94 4.94
CA TYR A 90 8.89 0.53 4.56
C TYR A 90 7.81 -0.32 5.22
N GLU A 91 7.66 -0.20 6.54
CA GLU A 91 6.64 -0.91 7.32
C GLU A 91 5.22 -0.53 6.88
N ALA A 92 4.99 0.76 6.59
CA ALA A 92 3.69 1.24 6.15
C ALA A 92 3.23 0.61 4.82
N PHE A 93 4.14 0.15 3.96
CA PHE A 93 3.82 -0.49 2.68
C PHE A 93 3.72 -2.03 2.74
N GLN A 94 3.92 -2.65 3.91
CA GLN A 94 3.93 -4.12 4.02
C GLN A 94 2.64 -4.77 3.52
N PHE A 95 1.49 -4.10 3.66
CA PHE A 95 0.20 -4.59 3.16
C PHE A 95 0.19 -4.93 1.65
N LEU A 96 1.07 -4.33 0.84
CA LEU A 96 1.20 -4.63 -0.60
C LEU A 96 1.76 -6.02 -0.88
N ASN A 97 2.42 -6.64 0.10
CA ASN A 97 3.05 -7.95 -0.02
C ASN A 97 2.39 -9.01 0.86
N ASP A 98 1.51 -8.65 1.79
CA ASP A 98 0.70 -9.64 2.48
C ASP A 98 -0.07 -10.43 1.43
N ASP A 99 0.25 -11.73 1.34
CA ASP A 99 -0.39 -12.65 0.42
C ASP A 99 -1.91 -12.45 0.51
N VAL A 100 -2.47 -12.00 -0.60
CA VAL A 100 -3.89 -11.70 -0.82
C VAL A 100 -4.82 -12.88 -0.43
N LYS A 101 -4.23 -14.05 -0.17
CA LYS A 101 -4.88 -15.27 0.31
C LYS A 101 -5.39 -15.20 1.75
N LEU A 102 -4.79 -14.44 2.67
CA LEU A 102 -5.23 -14.40 4.08
C LEU A 102 -6.28 -13.32 4.37
N ARG A 103 -6.36 -12.25 3.56
CA ARG A 103 -7.31 -11.14 3.79
C ARG A 103 -8.76 -11.44 3.45
N ARG A 104 -9.02 -12.49 2.66
CA ARG A 104 -10.38 -12.91 2.28
C ARG A 104 -11.16 -13.53 3.45
N GLU A 105 -10.48 -14.01 4.49
CA GLU A 105 -11.09 -14.78 5.59
C GLU A 105 -11.65 -13.91 6.73
N SER A 106 -11.52 -12.58 6.69
CA SER A 106 -11.80 -11.72 7.85
C SER A 106 -12.90 -10.66 7.68
N ILE A 107 -13.79 -10.78 6.68
CA ILE A 107 -15.04 -10.01 6.69
C ILE A 107 -16.18 -10.92 7.14
N PRO A 108 -16.74 -10.78 8.36
CA PRO A 108 -18.06 -11.31 8.63
C PRO A 108 -19.02 -10.55 7.71
N SER A 109 -19.71 -11.31 6.86
CA SER A 109 -20.82 -10.86 6.03
C SER A 109 -21.88 -10.16 6.89
N GLY A 110 -21.77 -8.84 7.01
CA GLY A 110 -22.70 -7.98 7.72
C GLY A 110 -23.72 -7.34 6.78
N THR A 111 -24.69 -8.16 6.38
CA THR A 111 -26.13 -7.90 6.18
C THR A 111 -26.62 -6.71 5.32
N PRO A 112 -27.60 -6.90 4.40
CA PRO A 112 -28.23 -5.83 3.64
C PRO A 112 -29.15 -4.98 4.52
N LEU A 113 -29.14 -3.66 4.33
CA LEU A 113 -30.18 -2.78 4.87
C LEU A 113 -31.39 -2.83 3.92
N THR A 114 -32.49 -3.37 4.45
CA THR A 114 -33.84 -3.40 3.85
C THR A 114 -34.42 -2.01 3.68
#